data_AF-A0A822DSR3-F1
#
_entry.id   AF-A0A822DSR3-F1
#
_cell.length_a   1.000
_cell.length_b   1.000
_cell.length_c   1.000
_cell.angle_alpha   90.00
_cell.angle_beta   90.00
_cell.angle_gamma   90.00
#
_symmetry.space_group_name_H-M   'P 1'
#
loop_
_entity.id
_entity.type
_entity.pdbx_description
1 polymer ?
#
loop_
_entity_poly.entity_id
_entity_poly.type
_entity_poly.pdbx_seq_one_letter_code
_entity_poly.pdbx_strand_id
1 'polypeptide(L)' 'NTLESIALIDLVKISDDGLGNLTDLKNLKQIVLSRLPGIKNREGIIKLLKNELPKCTVNYD' A
#
# COMPACT_ATOMS: atom_id res chain seq x y z
N ASN A 1 -18.59 -1.06 9.46
CA ASN A 1 -17.16 -1.34 9.72
C ASN A 1 -16.39 -1.17 8.43
N THR A 2 -15.76 -0.02 8.24
CA THR A 2 -14.86 0.26 7.12
C THR A 2 -13.42 0.17 7.61
N LEU A 3 -12.53 -0.37 6.78
CA LEU A 3 -11.10 -0.40 7.10
C LEU A 3 -10.48 0.96 6.79
N GLU A 4 -9.78 1.55 7.76
CA GLU A 4 -9.20 2.90 7.64
C GLU A 4 -7.65 2.91 7.69
N SER A 5 -7.02 1.88 8.25
CA SER A 5 -5.57 1.82 8.40
C SER A 5 -5.06 0.40 8.19
N ILE A 6 -3.93 0.28 7.48
CA ILE A 6 -3.23 -0.97 7.23
C ILE A 6 -1.73 -0.77 7.49
N ALA A 7 -1.10 -1.76 8.12
CA ALA A 7 0.35 -1.87 8.21
C ALA A 7 0.78 -3.24 7.67
N LEU A 8 1.65 -3.25 6.67
CA LEU A 8 2.25 -4.43 6.05
C LEU A 8 3.75 -4.37 6.27
N ILE A 9 4.24 -5.26 7.13
CA ILE A 9 5.60 -5.22 7.66
C ILE A 9 6.19 -6.63 7.58
N ASP A 10 7.42 -6.75 7.07
CA ASP A 10 8.18 -8.02 6.99
C ASP A 10 7.50 -9.12 6.16
N LEU A 11 6.71 -8.74 5.14
CA LEU A 11 6.03 -9.69 4.27
C LEU A 11 6.88 -10.01 3.05
N VAL A 12 7.53 -11.18 3.10
CA VAL A 12 8.45 -11.63 2.04
C VAL A 12 7.77 -12.04 0.73
N LYS A 13 6.48 -12.38 0.77
CA LYS A 13 5.73 -12.89 -0.40
C LYS A 13 4.79 -11.89 -1.05
N ILE A 14 4.69 -10.67 -0.51
CA ILE A 14 3.81 -9.66 -1.13
C ILE A 14 4.45 -9.14 -2.42
N SER A 15 3.64 -9.03 -3.47
CA SER A 15 4.04 -8.53 -4.79
C SER A 15 3.44 -7.17 -5.08
N ASP A 16 3.93 -6.51 -6.13
CA ASP A 16 3.38 -5.25 -6.63
C ASP A 16 1.86 -5.36 -6.90
N ASP A 17 1.42 -6.44 -7.57
CA ASP A 17 -0.01 -6.73 -7.82
C ASP A 17 -0.81 -6.87 -6.53
N GLY A 18 -0.23 -7.52 -5.51
CA GLY A 18 -0.86 -7.68 -4.20
C GLY A 18 -1.13 -6.34 -3.50
N LEU A 19 -0.21 -5.38 -3.62
CA LEU A 19 -0.41 -4.02 -3.12
C LEU A 19 -1.38 -3.21 -3.99
N GLY A 20 -1.42 -3.48 -5.30
CA GLY A 20 -2.38 -2.87 -6.21
C GLY A 20 -3.83 -3.06 -5.76
N ASN A 21 -4.18 -4.23 -5.21
CA ASN A 21 -5.53 -4.50 -4.71
C ASN A 21 -5.96 -3.61 -3.53
N LEU A 22 -5.04 -2.93 -2.84
CA LEU A 22 -5.39 -2.00 -1.77
C LEU A 22 -6.12 -0.76 -2.29
N THR A 23 -6.08 -0.48 -3.60
CA THR A 23 -6.76 0.66 -4.21
C THR A 23 -8.27 0.60 -4.09
N ASP A 24 -8.85 -0.58 -3.86
CA ASP A 24 -10.30 -0.75 -3.68
C ASP A 24 -10.78 -0.31 -2.29
N LEU A 25 -9.86 -0.14 -1.34
CA LEU A 25 -10.14 0.31 0.02
C LEU A 25 -10.28 1.83 0.05
N LYS A 26 -11.31 2.38 -0.60
CA LYS A 26 -11.49 3.83 -0.79
C LYS A 26 -11.66 4.64 0.51
N ASN A 27 -11.91 3.97 1.64
CA ASN A 27 -11.99 4.60 2.97
C ASN A 27 -10.65 4.58 3.73
N LEU A 28 -9.60 4.02 3.14
CA LEU A 28 -8.29 3.93 3.77
C LEU A 28 -7.67 5.33 3.91
N LYS A 29 -7.20 5.63 5.12
CA LYS A 29 -6.58 6.90 5.51
C LYS A 29 -5.08 6.75 5.70
N GLN A 30 -4.60 5.55 6.00
CA GLN A 30 -3.18 5.30 6.25
C GLN A 30 -2.76 3.91 5.74
N ILE A 31 -1.60 3.88 5.06
CA ILE A 31 -0.87 2.67 4.72
C ILE A 31 0.56 2.82 5.24
N VAL A 32 1.03 1.82 5.98
CA VAL A 32 2.45 1.66 6.31
C VAL A 32 2.99 0.42 5.59
N LEU A 33 4.02 0.60 4.76
CA LEU A 33 4.71 -0.45 4.02
C LEU A 33 6.17 -0.47 4.47
N SER A 34 6.65 -1.59 4.99
CA SER A 34 8.04 -1.69 5.46
C SER A 34 8.58 -3.10 5.24
N ARG A 35 9.83 -3.19 4.78
CA ARG A 35 10.54 -4.47 4.59
C ARG A 35 9.74 -5.48 3.76
N LEU A 36 9.39 -5.06 2.55
CA LEU A 36 8.63 -5.86 1.58
C LEU A 36 9.52 -6.24 0.37
N PRO A 37 10.43 -7.24 0.51
CA PRO A 37 11.43 -7.56 -0.53
C PRO A 37 10.82 -8.12 -1.83
N GLY A 38 9.55 -8.53 -1.81
CA GLY A 38 8.81 -8.98 -2.98
C GLY A 38 8.35 -7.85 -3.90
N ILE A 39 8.32 -6.60 -3.42
CA ILE A 39 7.98 -5.41 -4.22
C ILE A 39 9.14 -5.05 -5.14
N LYS A 40 8.90 -5.05 -6.45
CA LYS A 40 9.93 -4.79 -7.46
C LYS A 40 9.84 -3.37 -8.01
N ASN A 41 8.67 -2.74 -7.98
CA ASN A 41 8.45 -1.39 -8.48
C ASN A 41 7.87 -0.48 -7.38
N ARG A 42 8.71 -0.18 -6.37
CA ARG A 42 8.33 0.67 -5.23
C ARG A 42 7.75 2.02 -5.67
N GLU A 43 8.42 2.73 -6.57
CA GLU A 43 7.99 4.05 -7.03
C GLU A 43 6.65 3.98 -7.77
N GLY A 44 6.48 2.97 -8.63
CA GLY A 44 5.23 2.73 -9.35
C GLY A 44 4.07 2.46 -8.41
N ILE A 45 4.27 1.63 -7.38
CA ILE A 45 3.23 1.33 -6.39
C ILE A 45 2.90 2.53 -5.52
N ILE A 46 3.90 3.30 -5.06
CA ILE A 46 3.64 4.53 -4.30
C ILE A 46 2.83 5.52 -5.14
N LYS A 47 3.18 5.69 -6.42
CA LYS A 47 2.45 6.57 -7.34
C LYS A 47 1.02 6.07 -7.57
N LEU A 48 0.83 4.77 -7.79
CA LEU A 48 -0.49 4.14 -7.94
C LEU A 48 -1.35 4.41 -6.70
N LEU A 49 -0.85 4.07 -5.51
CA LEU A 49 -1.59 4.25 -4.26
C LEU A 49 -1.95 5.72 -4.00
N LYS A 50 -1.03 6.65 -4.25
CA LYS A 50 -1.32 8.09 -4.11
C LYS A 50 -2.36 8.59 -5.11
N ASN A 51 -2.38 8.06 -6.33
CA ASN A 51 -3.36 8.45 -7.34
C ASN A 51 -4.75 7.88 -7.03
N GLU A 52 -4.83 6.61 -6.65
CA GLU A 52 -6.09 5.89 -6.44
C GLU A 52 -6.71 6.13 -5.06
N LEU A 53 -5.88 6.49 -4.08
CA LEU A 53 -6.25 6.80 -2.70
C LEU A 53 -5.70 8.19 -2.32
N PRO A 54 -6.17 9.29 -2.95
CA PRO A 54 -5.57 10.62 -2.79
C PRO A 54 -5.69 11.22 -1.38
N LYS A 55 -6.56 10.64 -0.54
CA LYS A 55 -6.74 11.02 0.87
C LYS A 55 -5.96 10.11 1.84
N CYS A 56 -5.32 9.06 1.33
CA CYS A 56 -4.57 8.11 2.13
C CYS A 56 -3.12 8.54 2.26
N THR A 57 -2.63 8.61 3.49
CA THR A 57 -1.20 8.80 3.76
C THR A 57 -0.46 7.49 3.51
N VAL A 58 0.44 7.48 2.52
CA VAL A 58 1.29 6.33 2.22
C VAL A 58 2.67 6.57 2.83
N ASN A 59 3.00 5.78 3.85
CA ASN A 59 4.35 5.72 4.42
C ASN A 59 5.03 4.43 3.94
N TYR A 60 6.15 4.57 3.23
CA TYR A 60 6.93 3.45 2.75
C TYR A 60 8.37 3.65 3.23
N ASP A 61 8.85 2.76 4.09
CA ASP A 61 10.24 2.67 4.58
C ASP A 61 11.06 1.70 3.71
#